data_AF-A0A7S2GZI0-F1
#
_entry.id   AF-A0A7S2GZI0-F1
#
_cell.length_a   1.000
_cell.length_b   1.000
_cell.length_c   1.000
_cell.angle_alpha   90.00
_cell.angle_beta   90.00
_cell.angle_gamma   90.00
#
_symmetry.space_group_name_H-M   'P 1'
#
loop_
_entity.id
_entity.type
_entity.pdbx_description
1 polymer ?
#
loop_
_entity_poly.entity_id
_entity_poly.type
_entity_poly.pdbx_seq_one_letter_code
_entity_poly.pdbx_strand_id
1 'polypeptide(L)'
;RESRGNAQLFGGESWEVVLQGPYPAHDTPLDVEVVDQGDGTYTGAFTLAMAGEYTLGVSLRGAHAKGSPLRITGAPSSVYAPRCTAEGSGLRAGFKDQTTSFLIIARDAFGNRVSRGAHGYSVRVRPPLSATRG
;
A
#
# COMPACT_ATOMS: atom_id res chain seq x y z
N ARG A 1 25.42 32.12 0.61
CA ARG A 1 24.19 31.93 1.43
C ARG A 1 23.35 30.92 0.67
N GLU A 2 23.30 29.69 1.16
CA GLU A 2 22.67 28.53 0.53
C GLU A 2 21.27 28.32 1.10
N SER A 3 20.29 27.95 0.26
CA SER A 3 19.12 27.17 0.68
C SER A 3 18.46 26.51 -0.55
N ARG A 4 18.89 25.27 -0.84
CA ARG A 4 18.18 24.17 -1.56
C ARG A 4 17.61 24.57 -2.93
N GLY A 5 18.32 24.38 -4.05
CA GLY A 5 18.49 23.07 -4.71
C GLY A 5 17.13 22.58 -5.21
N ASN A 6 16.70 22.84 -6.45
CA ASN A 6 17.34 22.40 -7.68
C ASN A 6 17.08 23.35 -8.86
N ALA A 7 18.10 23.45 -9.72
CA ALA A 7 18.15 24.32 -10.88
C ALA A 7 17.18 23.89 -12.00
N GLN A 8 16.61 24.89 -12.69
CA GLN A 8 16.03 24.78 -14.03
C GLN A 8 17.06 24.15 -14.99
N LEU A 9 16.62 23.48 -16.08
CA LEU A 9 17.25 23.50 -17.42
C LEU A 9 16.48 22.60 -18.44
N PHE A 10 15.98 23.27 -19.50
CA PHE A 10 15.45 22.83 -20.81
C PHE A 10 14.26 21.86 -20.91
N GLY A 11 13.19 22.43 -21.47
CA GLY A 11 11.80 22.16 -21.11
C GLY A 11 11.43 23.01 -19.87
N GLY A 12 10.45 23.90 -20.05
CA GLY A 12 10.44 25.21 -19.36
C GLY A 12 9.18 25.52 -18.56
N GLU A 13 8.18 24.65 -18.63
CA GLU A 13 6.90 24.86 -17.95
C GLU A 13 6.86 24.02 -16.67
N SER A 14 6.70 24.67 -15.52
CA SER A 14 6.49 23.99 -14.25
C SER A 14 5.09 23.38 -14.21
N TRP A 15 4.98 22.11 -14.60
CA TRP A 15 3.77 21.33 -14.36
C TRP A 15 3.59 21.10 -12.87
N GLU A 16 2.37 21.33 -12.40
CA GLU A 16 1.94 21.00 -11.05
C GLU A 16 1.34 19.61 -11.08
N VAL A 17 1.96 18.69 -10.34
CA VAL A 17 1.51 17.30 -10.24
C VAL A 17 1.23 16.99 -8.77
N VAL A 18 -0.02 16.61 -8.49
CA VAL A 18 -0.50 16.37 -7.13
C VAL A 18 -1.12 14.98 -7.07
N LEU A 19 -0.53 14.11 -6.26
CA LEU A 19 -1.08 12.78 -5.99
C LEU A 19 -1.67 12.73 -4.58
N GLN A 20 -2.97 12.54 -4.48
CA GLN A 20 -3.69 12.43 -3.21
C GLN A 20 -4.06 10.99 -2.95
N GLY A 21 -3.73 10.49 -1.76
CA GLY A 21 -4.00 9.13 -1.33
C GLY A 21 -5.33 8.93 -0.61
N PRO A 22 -5.67 7.66 -0.30
CA PRO A 22 -6.84 7.33 0.51
C PRO A 22 -6.66 7.81 1.95
N TYR A 23 -7.77 8.01 2.67
CA TYR A 23 -7.74 8.32 4.10
C TYR A 23 -6.93 7.29 4.90
N PRO A 24 -6.08 7.70 5.87
CA PRO A 24 -5.85 9.06 6.36
C PRO A 24 -4.77 9.85 5.60
N ALA A 25 -4.13 9.29 4.57
CA ALA A 25 -3.07 9.94 3.82
C ALA A 25 -3.55 11.06 2.88
N HIS A 26 -4.87 11.30 2.79
CA HIS A 26 -5.47 12.28 1.89
C HIS A 26 -4.91 13.71 2.04
N ASP A 27 -4.54 14.10 3.26
CA ASP A 27 -4.09 15.46 3.57
C ASP A 27 -2.58 15.65 3.37
N THR A 28 -1.84 14.59 3.00
CA THR A 28 -0.42 14.67 2.67
C THR A 28 -0.22 14.25 1.21
N PRO A 29 0.07 15.20 0.30
CA PRO A 29 0.40 14.87 -1.08
C PRO A 29 1.54 13.85 -1.12
N LEU A 30 1.40 12.82 -1.94
CA LEU A 30 2.49 11.90 -2.23
C LEU A 30 3.47 12.55 -3.19
N ASP A 31 4.75 12.30 -2.98
CA ASP A 31 5.79 12.77 -3.88
C ASP A 31 5.63 12.13 -5.26
N VAL A 32 5.60 12.98 -6.29
CA VAL A 32 5.66 12.58 -7.69
C VAL A 32 6.91 13.21 -8.30
N GLU A 33 7.82 12.36 -8.75
CA GLU A 33 8.98 12.79 -9.50
C GLU A 33 8.54 13.14 -10.92
N VAL A 34 8.82 14.36 -11.38
CA VAL A 34 8.53 14.80 -12.75
C VAL A 34 9.86 15.13 -13.42
N VAL A 35 10.14 14.41 -14.51
CA VAL A 35 11.35 14.58 -15.30
C VAL A 35 10.98 15.15 -16.66
N ASP A 36 11.56 16.29 -17.01
CA ASP A 36 11.47 16.87 -18.34
C ASP A 36 12.45 16.16 -19.29
N GLN A 37 11.96 15.75 -20.46
CA GLN A 37 12.78 15.08 -21.47
C GLN A 37 13.41 16.06 -22.47
N GLY A 38 13.10 17.36 -22.37
CA GLY A 38 13.68 18.41 -23.23
C GLY A 38 13.13 18.45 -24.66
N ASP A 39 12.15 17.61 -24.98
CA ASP A 39 11.46 17.53 -26.28
C ASP A 39 9.98 17.97 -26.21
N GLY A 40 9.57 18.51 -25.06
CA GLY A 40 8.18 18.88 -24.76
C GLY A 40 7.38 17.75 -24.11
N THR A 41 8.00 16.60 -23.81
CA THR A 41 7.40 15.52 -23.03
C THR A 41 7.93 15.48 -21.59
N TYR A 42 7.07 15.03 -20.67
CA TYR A 42 7.37 14.95 -19.24
C TYR A 42 7.03 13.54 -18.73
N THR A 43 7.89 12.96 -17.92
CA THR A 43 7.70 11.64 -17.30
C THR A 43 7.43 11.81 -15.82
N GLY A 44 6.30 11.28 -15.34
CA GLY A 44 5.93 11.25 -13.93
C GLY A 44 6.15 9.87 -13.30
N ALA A 45 6.79 9.79 -12.14
CA ALA A 45 6.98 8.56 -11.38
C ALA A 45 6.56 8.73 -9.92
N PHE A 46 5.86 7.74 -9.36
CA PHE A 46 5.40 7.73 -7.97
C PHE A 46 5.27 6.29 -7.45
N THR A 47 5.25 6.13 -6.12
CA THR A 47 5.06 4.83 -5.47
C THR A 47 3.83 4.84 -4.58
N LEU A 48 2.92 3.89 -4.77
CA LEU A 48 1.72 3.73 -3.94
C LEU A 48 2.02 2.76 -2.79
N ALA A 49 2.27 3.30 -1.60
CA ALA A 49 2.53 2.47 -0.41
C ALA A 49 1.24 1.87 0.20
N MET A 50 0.09 2.50 -0.02
CA MET A 50 -1.19 2.04 0.52
C MET A 50 -2.09 1.52 -0.60
N ALA A 51 -2.85 0.48 -0.29
CA ALA A 51 -3.93 0.05 -1.15
C ALA A 51 -5.12 1.00 -0.98
N GLY A 52 -5.76 1.34 -2.09
CA GLY A 52 -6.91 2.23 -2.09
C GLY A 52 -6.99 3.10 -3.34
N GLU A 53 -7.92 4.05 -3.29
CA GLU A 53 -8.18 4.98 -4.38
C GLU A 53 -7.32 6.24 -4.22
N TYR A 54 -6.69 6.63 -5.31
CA TYR A 54 -5.84 7.81 -5.42
C TYR A 54 -6.37 8.74 -6.52
N THR A 55 -6.11 10.04 -6.36
CA THR A 55 -6.41 11.05 -7.39
C THR A 55 -5.11 11.72 -7.82
N LEU A 56 -4.82 11.68 -9.13
CA LEU A 56 -3.66 12.33 -9.73
C LEU A 56 -4.10 13.58 -10.52
N GLY A 57 -3.78 14.74 -9.98
CA GLY A 57 -3.89 16.03 -10.65
C GLY A 57 -2.62 16.32 -11.45
N VAL A 58 -2.79 16.75 -12.69
CA VAL A 58 -1.72 17.24 -13.58
C VAL A 58 -2.24 18.54 -14.18
N SER A 59 -1.69 19.66 -13.75
CA SER A 59 -2.09 21.00 -14.14
C SER A 59 -0.90 21.81 -14.64
N LEU A 60 -1.15 22.72 -15.57
CA LEU A 60 -0.21 23.74 -15.99
C LEU A 60 -0.82 25.10 -15.73
N ARG A 61 -0.16 25.93 -14.91
CA ARG A 61 -0.63 27.28 -14.54
C ARG A 61 -2.08 27.28 -14.02
N GLY A 62 -2.43 26.26 -13.22
CA GLY A 62 -3.77 26.08 -12.64
C GLY A 62 -4.81 25.46 -13.58
N ALA A 63 -4.48 25.18 -14.84
CA ALA A 63 -5.39 24.50 -15.78
C ALA A 63 -5.04 23.01 -15.90
N HIS A 64 -6.02 22.14 -15.65
CA HIS A 64 -5.84 20.69 -15.77
C HIS A 64 -5.55 20.27 -17.23
N ALA A 65 -4.60 19.35 -17.39
CA ALA A 65 -4.38 18.66 -18.65
C ALA A 65 -5.62 17.83 -19.03
N LYS A 66 -5.77 17.53 -20.33
CA LYS A 66 -6.81 16.61 -20.79
C LYS A 66 -6.67 15.25 -20.10
N GLY A 67 -7.73 14.78 -19.46
CA GLY A 67 -7.75 13.54 -18.70
C GLY A 67 -7.41 13.71 -17.21
N SER A 68 -6.98 14.91 -16.78
CA SER A 68 -6.82 15.24 -15.36
C SER A 68 -8.10 15.83 -14.76
N PRO A 69 -8.44 15.51 -13.49
CA PRO A 69 -7.77 14.55 -12.61
C PRO A 69 -8.03 13.07 -12.97
N LEU A 70 -7.03 12.22 -12.74
CA LEU A 70 -7.10 10.78 -12.98
C LEU A 70 -7.38 10.02 -11.68
N ARG A 71 -8.16 8.95 -11.77
CA ARG A 71 -8.37 8.00 -10.67
C ARG A 71 -7.43 6.82 -10.82
N ILE A 72 -6.70 6.49 -9.77
CA ILE A 72 -5.74 5.38 -9.74
C ILE A 72 -6.10 4.45 -8.58
N THR A 73 -6.15 3.15 -8.84
CA THR A 73 -6.40 2.13 -7.80
C THR A 73 -5.10 1.43 -7.42
N GLY A 74 -4.60 1.67 -6.21
CA GLY A 74 -3.51 0.92 -5.61
C GLY A 74 -4.00 -0.42 -5.08
N ALA A 75 -3.45 -1.53 -5.57
CA ALA A 75 -3.73 -2.86 -5.05
C ALA A 75 -2.70 -3.27 -3.99
N PRO A 76 -3.09 -4.10 -2.99
CA PRO A 76 -2.12 -4.72 -2.09
C PRO A 76 -1.08 -5.53 -2.88
N SER A 77 0.17 -5.51 -2.41
CA SER A 77 1.23 -6.34 -2.94
C SER A 77 1.14 -7.79 -2.42
N SER A 78 2.14 -8.62 -2.70
CA SER A 78 2.18 -10.01 -2.23
C SER A 78 2.13 -10.09 -0.70
N VAL A 79 1.48 -11.14 -0.18
CA VAL A 79 1.41 -11.39 1.26
C VAL A 79 2.80 -11.48 1.86
N TYR A 80 3.01 -10.75 2.95
CA TYR A 80 4.23 -10.75 3.74
C TYR A 80 3.91 -11.24 5.15
N ALA A 81 4.24 -12.51 5.41
CA ALA A 81 3.89 -13.23 6.64
C ALA A 81 4.19 -12.45 7.94
N PRO A 82 5.34 -11.74 8.08
CA PRO A 82 5.63 -10.98 9.30
C PRO A 82 4.67 -9.81 9.61
N ARG A 83 3.89 -9.36 8.63
CA ARG A 83 2.84 -8.34 8.82
C ARG A 83 1.46 -8.94 9.04
N CYS A 84 1.28 -10.24 8.81
CA CYS A 84 0.00 -10.90 9.01
C CYS A 84 -0.32 -11.07 10.49
N THR A 85 -1.60 -11.14 10.83
CA THR A 85 -2.05 -11.37 12.20
C THR A 85 -2.96 -12.59 12.27
N ALA A 86 -2.94 -13.28 13.41
CA ALA A 86 -3.90 -14.31 13.75
C ALA A 86 -4.63 -13.90 15.03
N GLU A 87 -5.95 -13.98 15.04
CA GLU A 87 -6.78 -13.56 16.17
C GLU A 87 -8.00 -14.45 16.35
N GLY A 88 -8.47 -14.62 17.59
CA GLY A 88 -9.60 -15.48 17.93
C GLY A 88 -9.38 -16.28 19.20
N SER A 89 -10.48 -16.67 19.86
CA SER A 89 -10.44 -17.44 21.10
C SER A 89 -9.79 -18.82 20.92
N GLY A 90 -9.91 -19.41 19.74
CA GLY A 90 -9.28 -20.70 19.40
C GLY A 90 -7.76 -20.72 19.39
N LEU A 91 -7.11 -19.56 19.43
CA LEU A 91 -5.65 -19.46 19.61
C LEU A 91 -5.21 -19.61 21.07
N ARG A 92 -6.14 -19.48 22.03
CA ARG A 92 -5.83 -19.48 23.47
C ARG A 92 -6.35 -20.72 24.17
N ALA A 93 -7.60 -21.09 23.89
CA ALA A 93 -8.25 -22.21 24.56
C ALA A 93 -9.32 -22.85 23.66
N GLY A 94 -9.53 -24.14 23.88
CA GLY A 94 -10.65 -24.89 23.33
C GLY A 94 -11.21 -25.80 24.42
N PHE A 95 -12.53 -26.00 24.39
CA PHE A 95 -13.19 -26.96 25.27
C PHE A 95 -13.36 -28.29 24.55
N LYS A 96 -13.34 -29.38 25.32
CA LYS A 96 -13.64 -30.71 24.79
C LYS A 96 -15.02 -30.68 24.10
N ASP A 97 -15.09 -31.28 22.92
CA ASP A 97 -16.31 -31.39 22.11
C ASP A 97 -16.93 -30.04 21.69
N GLN A 98 -16.17 -28.94 21.76
CA GLN A 98 -16.59 -27.63 21.25
C GLN A 98 -15.73 -27.18 20.07
N THR A 99 -16.39 -26.72 19.01
CA THR A 99 -15.71 -26.07 17.88
C THR A 99 -15.17 -24.71 18.33
N THR A 100 -13.88 -24.48 18.09
CA THR A 100 -13.25 -23.18 18.28
C THR A 100 -12.68 -22.67 16.95
N SER A 101 -12.62 -21.36 16.77
CA SER A 101 -12.20 -20.73 15.53
C SER A 101 -11.19 -19.61 15.77
N PHE A 102 -10.46 -19.28 14.71
CA PHE A 102 -9.58 -18.13 14.63
C PHE A 102 -9.58 -17.58 13.20
N LEU A 103 -9.18 -16.33 13.06
CA LEU A 103 -9.06 -15.59 11.81
C LEU A 103 -7.58 -15.32 11.54
N ILE A 104 -7.16 -15.53 10.29
CA ILE A 104 -5.89 -15.02 9.79
C ILE A 104 -6.19 -13.79 8.93
N ILE A 105 -5.59 -12.65 9.28
CA ILE A 105 -5.60 -11.45 8.45
C ILE A 105 -4.29 -11.37 7.69
N ALA A 106 -4.38 -11.65 6.39
CA ALA A 106 -3.28 -11.54 5.45
C ALA A 106 -2.97 -10.07 5.16
N ARG A 107 -1.69 -9.71 5.24
CA ARG A 107 -1.20 -8.37 4.92
C ARG A 107 0.04 -8.43 4.03
N ASP A 108 0.21 -7.40 3.22
CA ASP A 108 1.42 -7.21 2.43
C ASP A 108 2.55 -6.55 3.25
N ALA A 109 3.69 -6.27 2.63
CA ALA A 109 4.85 -5.69 3.31
C ALA A 109 4.58 -4.29 3.92
N PHE A 110 3.62 -3.57 3.35
CA PHE A 110 3.20 -2.23 3.75
C PHE A 110 2.05 -2.25 4.75
N GLY A 111 1.51 -3.44 5.08
CA GLY A 111 0.41 -3.60 6.04
C GLY A 111 -0.98 -3.54 5.41
N ASN A 112 -1.08 -3.45 4.09
CA ASN A 112 -2.34 -3.48 3.36
C ASN A 112 -2.97 -4.86 3.47
N ARG A 113 -4.27 -4.94 3.77
CA ARG A 113 -4.97 -6.22 3.84
C ARG A 113 -5.09 -6.82 2.44
N VAL A 114 -4.63 -8.06 2.28
CA VAL A 114 -4.74 -8.80 1.02
C VAL A 114 -6.06 -9.58 1.02
N SER A 115 -6.97 -9.22 0.12
CA SER A 115 -8.31 -9.83 0.01
C SER A 115 -8.41 -10.94 -1.03
N ARG A 116 -7.39 -11.13 -1.89
CA ARG A 116 -7.38 -12.19 -2.92
C ARG A 116 -6.79 -13.48 -2.34
N GLY A 117 -7.63 -14.51 -2.24
CA GLY A 117 -7.37 -15.78 -1.53
C GLY A 117 -6.43 -16.77 -2.23
N ALA A 118 -5.42 -16.33 -2.98
CA ALA A 118 -4.51 -17.22 -3.71
C ALA A 118 -3.28 -17.69 -2.91
N HIS A 119 -3.22 -17.39 -1.60
CA HIS A 119 -2.08 -17.75 -0.76
C HIS A 119 -2.45 -18.95 0.13
N GLY A 120 -1.70 -20.05 -0.02
CA GLY A 120 -1.86 -21.24 0.80
C GLY A 120 -1.38 -20.97 2.22
N TYR A 121 -2.28 -21.00 3.20
CA TYR A 121 -1.92 -20.97 4.62
C TYR A 121 -1.84 -22.41 5.14
N SER A 122 -0.70 -22.78 5.73
CA SER A 122 -0.59 -24.06 6.44
C SER A 122 -0.80 -23.85 7.94
N VAL A 123 -1.81 -24.50 8.52
CA VAL A 123 -2.07 -24.49 9.96
C VAL A 123 -1.65 -25.85 10.51
N ARG A 124 -0.82 -25.86 11.56
CA ARG A 124 -0.44 -27.09 12.29
C ARG A 124 -0.80 -26.95 13.76
N VAL A 125 -1.68 -27.82 14.24
CA VAL A 125 -1.96 -28.00 15.68
C VAL A 125 -1.19 -29.21 16.17
N ARG A 126 -0.48 -29.06 17.29
CA ARG A 126 0.21 -30.19 17.95
C ARG A 126 -0.56 -30.54 19.22
N PRO A 127 -0.86 -31.82 19.47
CA PRO A 127 -1.41 -32.22 20.77
C PRO A 127 -0.40 -31.89 21.87
N PRO A 128 -0.86 -31.63 23.11
CA PRO A 128 0.04 -31.54 24.24
C PRO A 128 0.85 -32.84 24.33
N LEU A 129 2.15 -32.71 24.59
CA LEU A 129 3.01 -33.87 24.82
C LEU A 129 2.36 -34.72 25.92
N SER A 130 1.84 -35.88 25.55
CA SER A 130 1.34 -36.82 26.53
C SER A 130 2.53 -37.19 27.40
N ALA A 131 2.53 -36.76 28.66
CA ALA A 131 3.47 -37.26 29.64
C ALA A 131 3.32 -38.79 29.65
N THR A 132 4.34 -39.50 29.19
CA THR A 132 4.41 -40.95 29.26
C THR A 132 4.27 -41.30 30.74
N ARG A 133 3.14 -41.91 31.09
CA ARG A 133 2.88 -42.38 32.45
C ARG A 133 3.72 -43.66 32.61
N GLY A 134 4.83 -43.54 33.34
CA GLY A 134 5.57 -44.68 33.89
C GLY A 134 4.78 -45.34 35.02
#